data_AF-A0A2I0HJS1-F1
#
_entry.id   AF-A0A2I0HJS1-F1
#
_cell.length_a   1.000
_cell.length_b   1.000
_cell.length_c   1.000
_cell.angle_alpha   90.00
_cell.angle_beta   90.00
_cell.angle_gamma   90.00
#
_symmetry.space_group_name_H-M   'P 1'
#
loop_
_entity.id
_entity.type
_entity.pdbx_description
1 polymer ?
#
loop_
_entity_poly.entity_id
_entity_poly.type
_entity_poly.pdbx_seq_one_letter_code
_entity_poly.pdbx_strand_id
1 'polypeptide(L)'
;MPSRMCINPIHNKKGILHQSGSGNVTSDEGWKASSCRMDSLYDIDLISETVPVLLDNSKMWYRVLSTGMKLGARGIAHVAGVSRKDLKEHKQYSNLLLINRTASPLSWFMECRDRNNRSAIMLPYLFLPSMASKPLRDAANKIKAYLGDYDAIHVRRGDKIKTRKDRFGVERSLHPHLDRDTRPEFILRKIKKWVPTGRTIYIASNERTPGFFSPMSVRYKLAYSSNYSRIIDPVIENNYQLFMVERLIMMGAKTFIRTFKEDDADLALCDDPKKNTKVWQIPVYTADEEAS
;
A
#
# COMPACT_ATOMS: atom_id res chain seq x y z
N MET A 1 -12.31 -5.59 14.32
CA MET A 1 -11.47 -5.60 13.10
C MET A 1 -11.21 -7.05 12.73
N PRO A 2 -11.24 -7.42 11.44
CA PRO A 2 -10.94 -8.80 11.06
C PRO A 2 -9.52 -9.18 11.49
N SER A 3 -9.31 -10.38 12.03
CA SER A 3 -7.99 -10.86 12.44
C SER A 3 -7.06 -11.16 11.27
N ARG A 4 -7.62 -11.29 10.07
CA ARG A 4 -6.87 -11.52 8.83
C ARG A 4 -7.31 -10.56 7.74
N MET A 5 -6.34 -10.08 6.99
CA MET A 5 -6.52 -9.24 5.82
C MET A 5 -6.37 -10.08 4.57
N CYS A 6 -7.26 -9.93 3.60
CA CYS A 6 -7.08 -10.58 2.32
C CYS A 6 -6.06 -9.84 1.46
N ILE A 7 -5.12 -10.60 0.91
CA ILE A 7 -4.14 -10.10 -0.04
C ILE A 7 -4.24 -10.91 -1.32
N ASN A 8 -3.93 -10.25 -2.44
CA ASN A 8 -3.77 -10.98 -3.69
C ASN A 8 -2.63 -12.00 -3.50
N PRO A 9 -2.80 -13.28 -3.87
CA PRO A 9 -1.77 -14.30 -3.72
C PRO A 9 -0.40 -13.90 -4.31
N ILE A 10 -0.40 -13.06 -5.35
CA ILE A 10 0.82 -12.50 -5.97
C ILE A 10 1.65 -11.68 -4.97
N HIS A 11 1.00 -11.07 -3.98
CA HIS A 11 1.66 -10.29 -2.92
C HIS A 11 2.05 -11.13 -1.69
N ASN A 12 1.65 -12.41 -1.63
CA ASN A 12 1.97 -13.28 -0.50
C ASN A 12 3.22 -14.15 -0.70
N LYS A 13 3.71 -14.27 -1.94
CA LYS A 13 5.00 -14.89 -2.19
C LYS A 13 6.09 -13.86 -1.90
N LYS A 14 7.03 -14.17 -1.01
CA LYS A 14 8.30 -13.44 -0.92
C LYS A 14 8.94 -13.45 -2.30
N GLY A 15 9.11 -12.31 -2.93
CA GLY A 15 9.80 -12.19 -4.22
C GLY A 15 10.54 -10.86 -4.24
N ILE A 16 11.84 -10.79 -4.47
CA ILE A 16 12.71 -11.63 -5.31
C ILE A 16 14.08 -11.73 -4.63
N LEU A 17 14.53 -12.95 -4.32
CA LEU A 17 15.96 -13.28 -4.27
C LEU A 17 16.22 -14.68 -4.86
N HIS A 18 15.33 -15.66 -4.68
CA HIS A 18 15.42 -16.95 -5.37
C HIS A 18 14.02 -17.56 -5.59
N GLN A 19 13.67 -17.93 -6.82
CA GLN A 19 12.59 -18.88 -7.08
C GLN A 19 13.10 -19.98 -8.03
N SER A 20 13.28 -21.17 -7.46
CA SER A 20 13.27 -22.45 -8.16
C SER A 20 11.91 -23.11 -7.88
N GLY A 21 11.24 -23.59 -8.92
CA GLY A 21 10.25 -24.69 -8.86
C GLY A 21 8.86 -24.39 -8.28
N SER A 22 7.85 -24.39 -9.14
CA SER A 22 6.42 -24.45 -8.78
C SER A 22 6.01 -25.88 -8.42
N GLY A 23 5.66 -26.13 -7.16
CA GLY A 23 4.95 -27.35 -6.72
C GLY A 23 3.45 -27.08 -6.56
N ASN A 24 2.62 -28.08 -6.89
CA ASN A 24 1.16 -28.05 -6.76
C ASN A 24 0.72 -27.72 -5.33
N VAL A 25 -0.07 -26.65 -5.18
CA VAL A 25 -0.53 -26.12 -3.89
C VAL A 25 -1.94 -26.63 -3.59
N THR A 26 -2.12 -27.24 -2.43
CA THR A 26 -3.42 -27.77 -1.97
C THR A 26 -4.39 -26.64 -1.56
N SER A 27 -5.70 -26.92 -1.45
CA SER A 27 -6.75 -25.90 -1.19
C SER A 27 -6.57 -25.12 0.12
N ASP A 28 -6.07 -25.76 1.18
CA ASP A 28 -5.76 -25.11 2.47
C ASP A 28 -4.50 -24.22 2.41
N GLU A 29 -3.52 -24.60 1.61
CA GLU A 29 -2.34 -23.78 1.34
C GLU A 29 -2.70 -22.56 0.47
N GLY A 30 -3.69 -22.66 -0.40
CA GLY A 30 -4.23 -21.55 -1.19
C GLY A 30 -4.86 -20.42 -0.34
N TRP A 31 -5.51 -20.77 0.78
CA TRP A 31 -6.09 -19.79 1.71
C TRP A 31 -5.02 -19.10 2.58
N LYS A 32 -4.04 -19.86 3.08
CA LYS A 32 -2.85 -19.29 3.75
C LYS A 32 -2.06 -18.40 2.80
N ALA A 33 -1.98 -18.77 1.51
CA ALA A 33 -1.35 -17.99 0.46
C ALA A 33 -2.12 -16.73 0.03
N SER A 34 -3.30 -16.43 0.58
CA SER A 34 -4.12 -15.26 0.18
C SER A 34 -4.56 -14.36 1.33
N SER A 35 -3.96 -14.51 2.52
CA SER A 35 -4.27 -13.68 3.67
C SER A 35 -3.08 -13.45 4.60
N CYS A 36 -3.00 -12.27 5.22
CA CYS A 36 -2.05 -11.93 6.27
C CYS A 36 -2.77 -11.76 7.60
N ARG A 37 -2.10 -12.03 8.72
CA ARG A 37 -2.64 -11.65 10.02
C ARG A 37 -2.64 -10.13 10.15
N MET A 38 -3.69 -9.54 10.71
CA MET A 38 -3.74 -8.08 10.87
C MET A 38 -2.69 -7.56 11.85
N ASP A 39 -2.39 -8.32 12.90
CA ASP A 39 -1.39 -7.97 13.91
C ASP A 39 0.07 -8.10 13.43
N SER A 40 0.33 -8.82 12.33
CA SER A 40 1.66 -8.81 11.70
C SER A 40 1.88 -7.60 10.80
N LEU A 41 0.79 -6.93 10.37
CA LEU A 41 0.81 -5.75 9.53
C LEU A 41 0.71 -4.46 10.35
N TYR A 42 -0.21 -4.43 11.31
CA TYR A 42 -0.57 -3.24 12.06
C TYR A 42 -0.44 -3.45 13.57
N ASP A 43 -0.04 -2.38 14.25
CA ASP A 43 0.08 -2.31 15.70
C ASP A 43 -1.31 -2.04 16.31
N ILE A 44 -1.99 -3.11 16.73
CA ILE A 44 -3.39 -3.03 17.21
C ILE A 44 -3.47 -2.22 18.51
N ASP A 45 -2.45 -2.29 19.35
CA ASP A 45 -2.39 -1.54 20.60
C ASP A 45 -2.24 -0.04 20.31
N LEU A 46 -1.34 0.32 19.38
CA LEU A 46 -1.18 1.71 18.94
C LEU A 46 -2.45 2.29 18.30
N ILE A 47 -3.15 1.52 17.46
CA ILE A 47 -4.45 1.95 16.89
C ILE A 47 -5.47 2.17 18.03
N SER A 48 -5.43 1.30 19.04
CA SER A 48 -6.37 1.32 20.17
C SER A 48 -6.20 2.54 21.09
N GLU A 49 -5.10 3.27 21.00
CA GLU A 49 -4.92 4.58 21.66
C GLU A 49 -5.91 5.63 21.12
N THR A 50 -6.35 5.52 19.86
CA THR A 50 -7.33 6.45 19.26
C THR A 50 -8.76 5.97 19.41
N VAL A 51 -9.01 4.71 19.05
CA VAL A 51 -10.33 4.06 19.15
C VAL A 51 -10.08 2.62 19.57
N PRO A 52 -10.72 2.09 20.62
CA PRO A 52 -10.52 0.70 21.03
C PRO A 52 -10.78 -0.26 19.85
N VAL A 53 -9.75 -1.01 19.45
CA VAL A 53 -9.86 -2.02 18.38
C VAL A 53 -9.70 -3.41 18.97
N LEU A 54 -10.70 -4.26 18.74
CA LEU A 54 -10.65 -5.68 19.05
C LEU A 54 -10.58 -6.48 17.75
N LEU A 55 -9.68 -7.46 17.71
CA LEU A 55 -9.68 -8.47 16.64
C LEU A 55 -10.82 -9.47 16.87
N ASP A 56 -11.42 -9.93 15.78
CA ASP A 56 -12.55 -10.88 15.78
C ASP A 56 -12.20 -12.29 16.30
N ASN A 57 -10.91 -12.60 16.47
CA ASN A 57 -10.41 -13.83 17.08
C ASN A 57 -9.95 -13.63 18.54
N SER A 58 -10.11 -12.43 19.10
CA SER A 58 -9.64 -12.11 20.45
C SER A 58 -10.56 -12.69 21.54
N LYS A 59 -9.98 -13.05 22.69
CA LYS A 59 -10.76 -13.45 23.88
C LYS A 59 -11.73 -12.35 24.32
N MET A 60 -11.32 -11.09 24.19
CA MET A 60 -12.16 -9.95 24.54
C MET A 60 -13.39 -9.86 23.62
N TRP A 61 -13.21 -10.09 22.32
CA TRP A 61 -14.34 -10.14 21.39
C TRP A 61 -15.35 -11.23 21.76
N TYR A 62 -14.87 -12.43 22.13
CA TYR A 62 -15.75 -13.49 22.61
C TYR A 62 -16.52 -13.10 23.89
N ARG A 63 -15.87 -12.40 24.83
CA ARG A 63 -16.52 -11.87 26.04
C ARG A 63 -17.57 -10.81 25.72
N VAL A 64 -17.28 -9.92 24.77
CA VAL A 64 -18.22 -8.90 24.28
C VAL A 64 -19.45 -9.56 23.67
N LEU A 65 -19.26 -10.52 22.76
CA LEU A 65 -20.36 -11.24 22.12
C LEU A 65 -21.21 -12.02 23.13
N SER A 66 -20.58 -12.80 24.00
CA SER A 66 -21.31 -13.60 25.01
C SER A 66 -22.09 -12.73 26.00
N THR A 67 -21.54 -11.58 26.40
CA THR A 67 -22.24 -10.60 27.25
C THR A 67 -23.39 -9.95 26.50
N GLY A 68 -23.18 -9.56 25.24
CA GLY A 68 -24.24 -9.02 24.38
C GLY A 68 -25.40 -10.00 24.19
N MET A 69 -25.11 -11.28 23.95
CA MET A 69 -26.13 -12.32 23.84
C MET A 69 -26.95 -12.48 25.13
N LYS A 70 -26.33 -12.37 26.31
CA LYS A 70 -27.03 -12.40 27.61
C LYS A 70 -27.95 -11.19 27.81
N LEU A 71 -27.55 -10.01 27.32
CA LEU A 71 -28.29 -8.76 27.48
C LEU A 71 -29.35 -8.53 26.39
N GLY A 72 -29.32 -9.30 25.30
CA GLY A 72 -30.25 -9.21 24.18
C GLY A 72 -30.22 -7.83 23.52
N ALA A 73 -31.39 -7.26 23.22
CA ALA A 73 -31.54 -5.93 22.61
C ALA A 73 -30.94 -4.78 23.45
N ARG A 74 -30.58 -5.03 24.72
CA ARG A 74 -29.98 -4.05 25.64
C ARG A 74 -28.45 -4.15 25.72
N GLY A 75 -27.82 -5.07 24.97
CA GLY A 75 -26.37 -5.32 25.05
C GLY A 75 -25.56 -4.73 23.90
N ILE A 76 -26.00 -4.98 22.67
CA ILE A 76 -25.24 -4.64 21.45
C ILE A 76 -26.19 -4.02 20.42
N ALA A 77 -25.74 -2.94 19.77
CA ALA A 77 -26.38 -2.42 18.57
C ALA A 77 -25.41 -2.42 17.38
N HIS A 78 -25.88 -2.92 16.24
CA HIS A 78 -25.20 -2.79 14.97
C HIS A 78 -25.61 -1.48 14.31
N VAL A 79 -24.63 -0.64 13.97
CA VAL A 79 -24.86 0.66 13.33
C VAL A 79 -24.17 0.72 11.97
N ALA A 80 -24.84 1.32 10.99
CA ALA A 80 -24.32 1.53 9.63
C ALA A 80 -24.74 2.92 9.14
N GLY A 81 -23.80 3.72 8.64
CA GLY A 81 -24.08 5.07 8.13
C GLY A 81 -24.51 6.10 9.18
N VAL A 82 -24.37 5.81 10.48
CA VAL A 82 -24.80 6.70 11.57
C VAL A 82 -23.67 7.66 11.96
N SER A 83 -23.96 8.95 12.07
CA SER A 83 -22.94 9.96 12.41
C SER A 83 -22.54 9.89 13.89
N ARG A 84 -21.35 10.38 14.24
CA ARG A 84 -20.92 10.50 15.65
C ARG A 84 -21.87 11.38 16.47
N LYS A 85 -22.52 12.37 15.84
CA LYS A 85 -23.51 13.24 16.48
C LYS A 85 -24.76 12.45 16.85
N ASP A 86 -25.29 11.69 15.90
CA ASP A 86 -26.49 10.85 16.12
C ASP A 86 -26.26 9.78 17.19
N LEU A 87 -25.06 9.16 17.21
CA LEU A 87 -24.67 8.20 18.23
C LEU A 87 -24.63 8.81 19.65
N LYS A 88 -24.33 10.10 19.77
CA LYS A 88 -24.28 10.80 21.07
C LYS A 88 -25.66 11.30 21.51
N GLU A 89 -26.48 11.77 20.57
CA GLU A 89 -27.74 12.46 20.88
C GLU A 89 -28.92 11.49 21.05
N HIS A 90 -28.89 10.32 20.40
CA HIS A 90 -30.01 9.37 20.47
C HIS A 90 -29.89 8.43 21.67
N LYS A 91 -30.85 8.52 22.60
CA LYS A 91 -30.95 7.65 23.79
C LYS A 91 -30.97 6.15 23.48
N GLN A 92 -31.42 5.75 22.29
CA GLN A 92 -31.45 4.33 21.89
C GLN A 92 -30.06 3.69 21.84
N TYR A 93 -28.99 4.47 21.69
CA TYR A 93 -27.61 4.00 21.70
C TYR A 93 -26.94 4.15 23.07
N SER A 94 -27.63 4.80 24.02
CA SER A 94 -27.11 4.97 25.38
C SER A 94 -26.98 3.61 26.06
N ASN A 95 -25.81 3.35 26.65
CA ASN A 95 -25.46 2.10 27.34
C ASN A 95 -25.37 0.84 26.47
N LEU A 96 -25.34 0.97 25.13
CA LEU A 96 -25.12 -0.16 24.22
C LEU A 96 -23.66 -0.23 23.76
N LEU A 97 -23.14 -1.45 23.57
CA LEU A 97 -21.91 -1.64 22.82
C LEU A 97 -22.22 -1.51 21.32
N LEU A 98 -21.64 -0.49 20.69
CA LEU A 98 -21.88 -0.17 19.28
C LEU A 98 -20.89 -0.90 18.37
N ILE A 99 -21.41 -1.71 17.45
CA ILE A 99 -20.62 -2.34 16.39
C ILE A 99 -20.91 -1.59 15.08
N ASN A 100 -19.98 -0.73 14.68
CA ASN A 100 -20.06 -0.03 13.40
C ASN A 100 -19.68 -0.98 12.25
N ARG A 101 -20.62 -1.26 11.35
CA ARG A 101 -20.43 -2.11 10.15
C ARG A 101 -20.32 -1.31 8.85
N THR A 102 -20.13 0.01 8.92
CA THR A 102 -20.09 0.86 7.72
C THR A 102 -18.89 0.52 6.83
N ALA A 103 -19.21 0.27 5.56
CA ALA A 103 -18.35 -0.17 4.48
C ALA A 103 -17.94 1.01 3.58
N SER A 104 -16.66 1.36 3.47
CA SER A 104 -16.21 2.40 2.53
C SER A 104 -15.86 1.80 1.15
N PRO A 105 -16.43 2.36 0.05
CA PRO A 105 -16.19 1.88 -1.32
C PRO A 105 -14.78 2.19 -1.86
N LEU A 106 -13.92 2.90 -1.12
CA LEU A 106 -12.57 3.33 -1.54
C LEU A 106 -11.42 2.68 -0.73
N SER A 107 -11.71 1.66 0.09
CA SER A 107 -10.77 1.06 1.05
C SER A 107 -9.60 0.28 0.41
N TRP A 108 -8.48 0.14 1.15
CA TRP A 108 -7.29 -0.62 0.70
C TRP A 108 -7.25 -2.11 1.05
N PHE A 109 -8.11 -2.55 1.96
CA PHE A 109 -8.18 -3.95 2.31
C PHE A 109 -9.61 -4.43 2.32
N MET A 110 -9.81 -5.66 1.84
CA MET A 110 -11.10 -6.32 1.81
C MET A 110 -11.07 -7.47 2.81
N GLU A 111 -12.16 -7.68 3.54
CA GLU A 111 -12.31 -8.86 4.39
C GLU A 111 -12.39 -10.14 3.52
N CYS A 112 -11.74 -11.22 3.96
CA CYS A 112 -11.65 -12.45 3.17
C CYS A 112 -12.97 -13.18 2.99
N ARG A 113 -13.79 -13.18 4.03
CA ARG A 113 -15.04 -13.94 4.07
C ARG A 113 -16.10 -13.37 3.11
N ASP A 114 -15.91 -12.13 2.65
CA ASP A 114 -16.91 -11.40 1.91
C ASP A 114 -16.27 -10.51 0.82
N ARG A 115 -15.30 -11.03 0.05
CA ARG A 115 -14.59 -10.26 -1.00
C ARG A 115 -15.50 -9.55 -2.02
N ASN A 116 -16.73 -10.02 -2.18
CA ASN A 116 -17.74 -9.42 -3.06
C ASN A 116 -18.61 -8.37 -2.35
N ASN A 117 -18.63 -8.41 -1.01
CA ASN A 117 -19.33 -7.46 -0.16
C ASN A 117 -18.34 -6.40 0.33
N ARG A 118 -18.56 -5.14 -0.03
CA ARG A 118 -17.54 -4.07 0.07
C ARG A 118 -17.34 -3.54 1.49
N SER A 119 -17.56 -4.35 2.53
CA SER A 119 -17.41 -3.98 3.94
C SER A 119 -15.96 -3.88 4.37
N ALA A 120 -15.35 -2.75 4.01
CA ALA A 120 -14.00 -2.39 4.38
C ALA A 120 -14.00 -1.09 5.19
N ILE A 121 -13.23 -1.07 6.27
CA ILE A 121 -13.09 0.07 7.19
C ILE A 121 -12.02 1.01 6.62
N MET A 122 -12.35 2.30 6.41
CA MET A 122 -11.32 3.30 6.14
C MET A 122 -10.84 3.96 7.42
N LEU A 123 -9.53 3.90 7.61
CA LEU A 123 -8.77 4.83 8.40
C LEU A 123 -8.00 5.74 7.42
N PRO A 124 -7.71 7.01 7.77
CA PRO A 124 -7.07 7.97 6.85
C PRO A 124 -5.82 7.43 6.14
N TYR A 125 -5.50 7.95 4.94
CA TYR A 125 -4.30 7.57 4.19
C TYR A 125 -3.01 7.66 4.97
N LEU A 126 -2.96 8.62 5.88
CA LEU A 126 -1.85 8.86 6.78
C LEU A 126 -1.90 7.95 8.01
N PHE A 127 -3.09 7.51 8.42
CA PHE A 127 -3.28 6.78 9.68
C PHE A 127 -2.75 5.35 9.59
N LEU A 128 -3.30 4.49 8.73
CA LEU A 128 -2.89 3.07 8.68
C LEU A 128 -1.38 2.85 8.48
N PRO A 129 -0.71 3.58 7.57
CA PRO A 129 0.75 3.46 7.43
C PRO A 129 1.51 3.84 8.69
N SER A 130 1.06 4.88 9.41
CA SER A 130 1.66 5.26 10.70
C SER A 130 1.42 4.24 11.81
N MET A 131 0.45 3.34 11.61
CA MET A 131 0.05 2.28 12.53
C MET A 131 0.63 0.91 12.16
N ALA A 132 1.68 0.86 11.33
CA ALA A 132 2.35 -0.40 11.02
C ALA A 132 2.87 -1.10 12.29
N SER A 133 2.95 -2.43 12.25
CA SER A 133 3.43 -3.23 13.38
C SER A 133 4.83 -2.78 13.83
N LYS A 134 5.09 -2.86 15.14
CA LYS A 134 6.35 -2.41 15.74
C LYS A 134 7.61 -2.94 15.00
N PRO A 135 7.72 -4.23 14.62
CA PRO A 135 8.89 -4.71 13.89
C PRO A 135 9.14 -4.00 12.56
N LEU A 136 8.07 -3.69 11.81
CA LEU A 136 8.17 -2.99 10.52
C LEU A 136 8.58 -1.53 10.71
N ARG A 137 8.03 -0.86 11.76
CA ARG A 137 8.43 0.50 12.14
C ARG A 137 9.89 0.57 12.57
N ASP A 138 10.34 -0.36 13.41
CA ASP A 138 11.71 -0.41 13.90
C ASP A 138 12.70 -0.67 12.75
N ALA A 139 12.37 -1.58 11.81
CA ALA A 139 13.16 -1.81 10.60
C ALA A 139 13.26 -0.56 9.72
N ALA A 140 12.12 0.09 9.44
CA ALA A 140 12.10 1.33 8.66
C ALA A 140 12.92 2.44 9.35
N ASN A 141 12.81 2.61 10.66
CA ASN A 141 13.57 3.60 11.41
C ASN A 141 15.08 3.35 11.35
N LYS A 142 15.52 2.11 11.46
CA LYS A 142 16.93 1.74 11.27
C LYS A 142 17.41 2.11 9.87
N ILE A 143 16.65 1.80 8.83
CA ILE A 143 17.01 2.12 7.44
C ILE A 143 17.07 3.63 7.22
N LYS A 144 16.10 4.39 7.75
CA LYS A 144 16.13 5.87 7.69
C LYS A 144 17.38 6.44 8.36
N ALA A 145 17.80 5.88 9.50
CA ALA A 145 19.04 6.29 10.16
C ALA A 145 20.28 6.00 9.29
N TYR A 146 20.33 4.86 8.59
CA TYR A 146 21.40 4.57 7.63
C TYR A 146 21.38 5.48 6.41
N LEU A 147 20.19 5.86 5.92
CA LEU A 147 20.03 6.76 4.78
C LEU A 147 20.42 8.21 5.10
N GLY A 148 20.22 8.66 6.34
CA GLY A 148 20.52 10.04 6.76
C GLY A 148 19.52 11.04 6.16
N ASP A 149 20.02 12.07 5.48
CA ASP A 149 19.20 12.98 4.65
C ASP A 149 19.11 12.43 3.22
N TYR A 150 17.88 12.12 2.79
CA TYR A 150 17.59 11.49 1.50
C TYR A 150 16.25 11.95 0.95
N ASP A 151 16.07 11.74 -0.35
CA ASP A 151 14.79 11.84 -1.04
C ASP A 151 14.32 10.45 -1.47
N ALA A 152 13.05 10.31 -1.82
CA ALA A 152 12.51 9.05 -2.24
C ALA A 152 11.68 9.17 -3.52
N ILE A 153 11.76 8.14 -4.35
CA ILE A 153 10.89 7.96 -5.50
C ILE A 153 10.18 6.62 -5.41
N HIS A 154 8.87 6.63 -5.70
CA HIS A 154 8.10 5.41 -5.91
C HIS A 154 7.86 5.24 -7.42
N VAL A 155 8.27 4.10 -7.97
CA VAL A 155 8.17 3.80 -9.40
C VAL A 155 7.36 2.51 -9.63
N ARG A 156 6.08 2.66 -10.00
CA ARG A 156 5.15 1.58 -10.29
C ARG A 156 5.04 1.34 -11.80
N ARG A 157 5.82 0.39 -12.31
CA ARG A 157 5.91 0.02 -13.73
C ARG A 157 5.27 -1.32 -14.05
N GLY A 158 5.82 -2.41 -13.50
CA GLY A 158 5.66 -3.76 -14.04
C GLY A 158 4.22 -4.26 -14.29
N ASP A 159 3.28 -3.98 -13.39
CA ASP A 159 1.86 -4.35 -13.53
C ASP A 159 1.02 -3.30 -14.28
N LYS A 160 1.55 -2.09 -14.47
CA LYS A 160 0.85 -0.92 -15.00
C LYS A 160 1.16 -0.66 -16.47
N ILE A 161 2.35 -1.05 -16.93
CA ILE A 161 2.71 -1.10 -18.35
C ILE A 161 1.98 -2.29 -18.97
N LYS A 162 0.77 -2.03 -19.46
CA LYS A 162 -0.06 -3.01 -20.17
C LYS A 162 -0.31 -2.50 -21.57
N THR A 163 0.22 -3.19 -22.56
CA THR A 163 -0.03 -2.87 -23.97
C THR A 163 -0.83 -3.97 -24.66
N ARG A 164 -1.58 -3.57 -25.70
CA ARG A 164 -2.27 -4.49 -26.61
C ARG A 164 -2.28 -3.90 -28.01
N LYS A 165 -2.39 -4.74 -29.03
CA LYS A 165 -2.67 -4.28 -30.40
C LYS A 165 -4.18 -4.13 -30.60
N ASP A 166 -4.60 -3.07 -31.28
CA ASP A 166 -5.97 -2.93 -31.76
C ASP A 166 -6.19 -3.73 -33.05
N ARG A 167 -7.41 -3.64 -33.62
CA ARG A 167 -7.79 -4.34 -34.86
C ARG A 167 -6.95 -3.96 -36.09
N PHE A 168 -6.20 -2.85 -36.02
CA PHE A 168 -5.31 -2.36 -37.08
C PHE A 168 -3.84 -2.64 -36.76
N GLY A 169 -3.55 -3.39 -35.69
CA GLY A 169 -2.19 -3.72 -35.28
C GLY A 169 -1.46 -2.62 -34.51
N VAL A 170 -2.13 -1.50 -34.21
CA VAL A 170 -1.54 -0.35 -33.51
C VAL A 170 -1.46 -0.65 -32.01
N GLU A 171 -0.30 -0.40 -31.40
CA GLU A 171 -0.10 -0.58 -29.97
C GLU A 171 -0.93 0.44 -29.17
N ARG A 172 -1.57 -0.03 -28.10
CA ARG A 172 -2.37 0.77 -27.18
C ARG A 172 -1.97 0.48 -25.74
N SER A 173 -1.95 1.52 -24.90
CA SER A 173 -1.71 1.45 -23.45
C SER A 173 -2.88 2.05 -22.65
N LEU A 174 -3.06 1.59 -21.41
CA LEU A 174 -3.96 2.22 -20.44
C LEU A 174 -3.34 3.44 -19.74
N HIS A 175 -2.01 3.54 -19.77
CA HIS A 175 -1.24 4.68 -19.27
C HIS A 175 -0.26 5.06 -20.40
N PRO A 176 -0.65 5.98 -21.30
CA PRO A 176 0.11 6.26 -22.51
C PRO A 176 1.51 6.83 -22.25
N HIS A 177 1.73 7.55 -21.14
CA HIS A 177 3.01 8.20 -20.85
C HIS A 177 3.87 7.42 -19.84
N LEU A 178 3.27 6.48 -19.09
CA LEU A 178 3.93 5.80 -17.97
C LEU A 178 5.30 5.18 -18.30
N ASP A 179 5.43 4.44 -19.41
CA ASP A 179 6.70 3.79 -19.73
C ASP A 179 7.80 4.83 -19.96
N ARG A 180 7.51 5.85 -20.78
CA ARG A 180 8.41 6.99 -21.05
C ARG A 180 8.81 7.69 -19.76
N ASP A 181 7.83 8.18 -19.00
CA ASP A 181 8.05 9.07 -17.86
C ASP A 181 8.82 8.41 -16.71
N THR A 182 8.79 7.07 -16.65
CA THR A 182 9.48 6.30 -15.61
C THR A 182 10.77 5.63 -16.08
N ARG A 183 11.26 5.96 -17.27
CA ARG A 183 12.62 5.59 -17.70
C ARG A 183 13.67 6.49 -17.04
N PRO A 184 14.89 5.99 -16.78
CA PRO A 184 15.93 6.73 -16.04
C PRO A 184 16.20 8.13 -16.59
N GLU A 185 16.30 8.29 -17.91
CA GLU A 185 16.59 9.56 -18.58
C GLU A 185 15.48 10.60 -18.40
N PHE A 186 14.21 10.18 -18.39
CA PHE A 186 13.07 11.05 -18.14
C PHE A 186 12.91 11.36 -16.66
N ILE A 187 13.16 10.38 -15.78
CA ILE A 187 13.21 10.61 -14.33
C ILE A 187 14.29 11.65 -14.02
N LEU A 188 15.51 11.51 -14.55
CA LEU A 188 16.60 12.47 -14.36
C LEU A 188 16.21 13.89 -14.77
N ARG A 189 15.50 14.04 -15.90
CA ARG A 189 15.00 15.35 -16.37
C ARG A 189 13.91 15.91 -15.47
N LYS A 190 12.95 15.08 -15.04
CA LYS A 190 11.80 15.50 -14.24
C LYS A 190 12.21 15.85 -12.80
N ILE A 191 13.08 15.09 -12.17
CA ILE A 191 13.39 15.27 -10.75
C ILE A 191 14.47 16.33 -10.48
N LYS A 192 15.25 16.75 -11.49
CA LYS A 192 16.31 17.78 -11.32
C LYS A 192 15.81 19.11 -10.75
N LYS A 193 14.52 19.44 -10.98
CA LYS A 193 13.84 20.64 -10.45
C LYS A 193 13.45 20.53 -8.98
N TRP A 194 13.50 19.33 -8.41
CA TRP A 194 13.04 19.04 -7.05
C TRP A 194 14.17 18.53 -6.14
N VAL A 195 15.08 17.74 -6.71
CA VAL A 195 16.16 17.07 -5.98
C VAL A 195 17.50 17.54 -6.53
N PRO A 196 18.32 18.23 -5.73
CA PRO A 196 19.68 18.59 -6.10
C PRO A 196 20.58 17.37 -6.42
N THR A 197 21.48 17.53 -7.40
CA THR A 197 22.51 16.54 -7.73
C THR A 197 23.36 16.18 -6.50
N GLY A 198 23.82 14.93 -6.43
CA GLY A 198 24.66 14.39 -5.37
C GLY A 198 23.90 13.82 -4.17
N ARG A 199 22.58 14.03 -4.10
CA ARG A 199 21.72 13.52 -3.03
C ARG A 199 21.48 12.02 -3.14
N THR A 200 21.12 11.42 -2.00
CA THR A 200 20.69 10.03 -1.91
C THR A 200 19.22 9.92 -2.29
N ILE A 201 18.90 9.03 -3.23
CA ILE A 201 17.54 8.71 -3.63
C ILE A 201 17.23 7.25 -3.26
N TYR A 202 16.28 7.07 -2.35
CA TYR A 202 15.67 5.78 -2.09
C TYR A 202 14.64 5.45 -3.17
N ILE A 203 14.81 4.34 -3.88
CA ILE A 203 13.92 3.91 -4.97
C ILE A 203 13.11 2.70 -4.51
N ALA A 204 11.80 2.88 -4.34
CA ALA A 204 10.84 1.78 -4.18
C ALA A 204 10.19 1.49 -5.53
N SER A 205 10.40 0.28 -6.08
CA SER A 205 9.89 -0.06 -7.40
C SER A 205 9.50 -1.53 -7.53
N ASN A 206 8.54 -1.79 -8.42
CA ASN A 206 8.22 -3.14 -8.89
C ASN A 206 8.80 -3.45 -10.29
N GLU A 207 9.74 -2.64 -10.77
CA GLU A 207 10.54 -2.95 -11.95
C GLU A 207 11.37 -4.21 -11.69
N ARG A 208 11.37 -5.12 -12.67
CA ARG A 208 12.00 -6.44 -12.54
C ARG A 208 13.37 -6.49 -13.17
N THR A 209 13.67 -5.57 -14.07
CA THR A 209 14.93 -5.52 -14.79
C THR A 209 16.06 -5.11 -13.83
N PRO A 210 17.05 -5.98 -13.55
CA PRO A 210 18.16 -5.64 -12.68
C PRO A 210 18.92 -4.43 -13.22
N GLY A 211 19.28 -3.49 -12.33
CA GLY A 211 20.04 -2.30 -12.72
C GLY A 211 19.28 -1.31 -13.61
N PHE A 212 17.96 -1.44 -13.77
CA PHE A 212 17.16 -0.53 -14.60
C PHE A 212 17.41 0.95 -14.28
N PHE A 213 17.51 1.32 -13.01
CA PHE A 213 17.74 2.69 -12.57
C PHE A 213 19.23 3.08 -12.49
N SER A 214 20.16 2.18 -12.84
CA SER A 214 21.60 2.46 -12.79
C SER A 214 22.04 3.72 -13.54
N PRO A 215 21.42 4.14 -14.67
CA PRO A 215 21.81 5.40 -15.32
C PRO A 215 21.60 6.64 -14.44
N MET A 216 20.74 6.58 -13.42
CA MET A 216 20.54 7.68 -12.48
C MET A 216 21.76 7.92 -11.58
N SER A 217 22.67 6.93 -11.47
CA SER A 217 23.88 7.02 -10.64
C SER A 217 24.86 8.10 -11.09
N VAL A 218 24.72 8.60 -12.33
CA VAL A 218 25.49 9.73 -12.85
C VAL A 218 25.22 11.04 -12.10
N ARG A 219 24.06 11.17 -11.42
CA ARG A 219 23.69 12.37 -10.64
C ARG A 219 23.33 12.09 -9.19
N TYR A 220 22.96 10.87 -8.82
CA TYR A 220 22.42 10.57 -7.50
C TYR A 220 23.02 9.31 -6.90
N LYS A 221 23.10 9.25 -5.57
CA LYS A 221 23.42 8.01 -4.85
C LYS A 221 22.15 7.19 -4.73
N LEU A 222 22.12 5.98 -5.26
CA LEU A 222 20.90 5.18 -5.32
C LEU A 222 20.85 4.20 -4.14
N ALA A 223 19.71 4.14 -3.46
CA ALA A 223 19.44 3.18 -2.40
C ALA A 223 18.14 2.42 -2.67
N TYR A 224 18.12 1.14 -2.31
CA TYR A 224 17.01 0.21 -2.52
C TYR A 224 16.77 -0.62 -1.27
N SER A 225 15.58 -1.21 -1.13
CA SER A 225 15.29 -2.15 -0.05
C SER A 225 16.27 -3.32 -0.01
N SER A 226 16.74 -3.79 -1.17
CA SER A 226 17.74 -4.88 -1.27
C SER A 226 19.10 -4.54 -0.63
N ASN A 227 19.47 -3.25 -0.52
CA ASN A 227 20.69 -2.84 0.20
C ASN A 227 20.59 -3.07 1.71
N TYR A 228 19.38 -3.27 2.23
CA TYR A 228 19.09 -3.43 3.66
C TYR A 228 18.45 -4.78 3.98
N SER A 229 18.69 -5.80 3.15
CA SER A 229 18.12 -7.16 3.30
C SER A 229 18.32 -7.73 4.70
N ARG A 230 19.49 -7.53 5.32
CA ARG A 230 19.79 -7.98 6.71
C ARG A 230 18.84 -7.38 7.77
N ILE A 231 18.25 -6.22 7.52
CA ILE A 231 17.29 -5.55 8.41
C ILE A 231 15.85 -5.97 8.07
N ILE A 232 15.56 -6.09 6.77
CA ILE A 232 14.21 -6.34 6.25
C ILE A 232 13.83 -7.82 6.33
N ASP A 233 14.70 -8.72 5.87
CA ASP A 233 14.41 -10.14 5.75
C ASP A 233 13.95 -10.82 7.05
N PRO A 234 14.48 -10.47 8.23
CA PRO A 234 14.02 -11.05 9.49
C PRO A 234 12.62 -10.60 9.94
N VAL A 235 12.09 -9.49 9.40
CA VAL A 235 10.81 -8.89 9.86
C VAL A 235 9.68 -9.05 8.85
N ILE A 236 9.97 -9.42 7.60
CA ILE A 236 8.97 -9.63 6.55
C ILE A 236 8.76 -11.11 6.24
N GLU A 237 7.51 -11.49 6.11
CA GLU A 237 7.05 -12.82 5.68
C GLU A 237 6.54 -12.78 4.23
N ASN A 238 6.15 -11.60 3.73
CA ASN A 238 5.57 -11.42 2.39
C ASN A 238 5.84 -10.03 1.79
N ASN A 239 5.53 -9.88 0.49
CA ASN A 239 5.76 -8.64 -0.24
C ASN A 239 4.85 -7.49 0.22
N TYR A 240 3.72 -7.78 0.88
CA TYR A 240 2.88 -6.71 1.44
C TYR A 240 3.59 -6.05 2.62
N GLN A 241 4.23 -6.82 3.50
CA GLN A 241 5.06 -6.27 4.58
C GLN A 241 6.27 -5.50 4.05
N LEU A 242 6.92 -5.99 2.99
CA LEU A 242 7.96 -5.22 2.30
C LEU A 242 7.42 -3.86 1.84
N PHE A 243 6.28 -3.85 1.15
CA PHE A 243 5.62 -2.62 0.72
C PHE A 243 5.31 -1.66 1.90
N MET A 244 4.90 -2.20 3.05
CA MET A 244 4.68 -1.38 4.25
C MET A 244 5.97 -0.75 4.78
N VAL A 245 7.07 -1.51 4.84
CA VAL A 245 8.39 -1.00 5.24
C VAL A 245 8.88 0.06 4.26
N GLU A 246 8.80 -0.20 2.95
CA GLU A 246 9.18 0.79 1.93
C GLU A 246 8.36 2.06 2.05
N ARG A 247 7.07 1.97 2.32
CA ARG A 247 6.21 3.14 2.56
C ARG A 247 6.63 3.94 3.79
N LEU A 248 6.96 3.27 4.89
CA LEU A 248 7.49 3.91 6.11
C LEU A 248 8.82 4.62 5.87
N ILE A 249 9.70 4.04 5.03
CA ILE A 249 10.94 4.68 4.60
C ILE A 249 10.60 5.92 3.77
N MET A 250 9.79 5.81 2.72
CA MET A 250 9.44 6.96 1.87
C MET A 250 8.79 8.11 2.63
N MET A 251 7.97 7.85 3.66
CA MET A 251 7.38 8.90 4.50
C MET A 251 8.41 9.68 5.33
N GLY A 252 9.62 9.16 5.52
CA GLY A 252 10.70 9.87 6.19
C GLY A 252 11.62 10.65 5.26
N ALA A 253 11.36 10.64 3.95
CA ALA A 253 12.18 11.35 2.97
C ALA A 253 11.90 12.86 3.00
N LYS A 254 12.92 13.67 2.68
CA LYS A 254 12.77 15.13 2.56
C LYS A 254 11.83 15.50 1.42
N THR A 255 12.04 14.90 0.26
CA THR A 255 11.17 15.00 -0.91
C THR A 255 10.68 13.60 -1.28
N PHE A 256 9.37 13.45 -1.47
CA PHE A 256 8.78 12.20 -1.94
C PHE A 256 8.09 12.41 -3.28
N ILE A 257 8.53 11.66 -4.29
CA ILE A 257 7.99 11.74 -5.66
C ILE A 257 7.32 10.42 -6.01
N ARG A 258 6.06 10.50 -6.41
CA ARG A 258 5.22 9.35 -6.74
C ARG A 258 5.30 9.02 -8.23
N THR A 259 4.83 7.83 -8.59
CA THR A 259 4.65 7.49 -10.01
C THR A 259 3.52 8.30 -10.63
N PHE A 260 2.38 8.34 -9.94
CA PHE A 260 1.15 9.02 -10.36
C PHE A 260 0.77 10.04 -9.29
N LYS A 261 0.13 11.12 -9.73
CA LYS A 261 -0.49 12.11 -8.83
C LYS A 261 -1.67 11.49 -8.07
N GLU A 262 -1.71 11.64 -6.75
CA GLU A 262 -2.88 11.25 -5.93
C GLU A 262 -3.63 12.50 -5.47
N ASP A 263 -2.91 13.54 -5.05
CA ASP A 263 -3.42 14.84 -4.63
C ASP A 263 -2.78 15.99 -5.41
N ASP A 264 -3.41 17.16 -5.40
CA ASP A 264 -2.94 18.28 -6.24
C ASP A 264 -1.55 18.80 -5.91
N ALA A 265 -1.12 18.64 -4.67
CA ALA A 265 0.19 19.02 -4.17
C ALA A 265 1.28 17.94 -4.36
N ASP A 266 0.93 16.73 -4.83
CA ASP A 266 1.91 15.66 -5.00
C ASP A 266 2.91 15.96 -6.12
N LEU A 267 4.17 15.61 -5.88
CA LEU A 267 5.16 15.48 -6.95
C LEU A 267 5.00 14.11 -7.63
N ALA A 268 4.85 14.10 -8.95
CA ALA A 268 4.65 12.88 -9.72
C ALA A 268 5.60 12.80 -10.94
N LEU A 269 6.03 11.58 -11.26
CA LEU A 269 6.81 11.29 -12.46
C LEU A 269 5.94 11.37 -13.72
N CYS A 270 4.73 10.82 -13.64
CA CYS A 270 3.80 10.71 -14.76
C CYS A 270 2.49 11.44 -14.46
N ASP A 271 1.96 12.10 -15.50
CA ASP A 271 0.70 12.86 -15.44
C ASP A 271 -0.53 11.98 -15.76
N ASP A 272 -0.33 10.70 -16.10
CA ASP A 272 -1.40 9.72 -16.28
C ASP A 272 -2.20 9.51 -14.98
N PRO A 273 -3.52 9.27 -15.04
CA PRO A 273 -4.31 8.96 -13.86
C PRO A 273 -3.90 7.60 -13.26
N LYS A 274 -3.75 7.54 -11.93
CA LYS A 274 -3.40 6.29 -11.21
C LYS A 274 -4.40 5.16 -11.44
N LYS A 275 -5.69 5.49 -11.51
CA LYS A 275 -6.78 4.55 -11.83
C LYS A 275 -6.92 4.50 -13.36
N ASN A 276 -7.00 3.30 -13.92
CA ASN A 276 -7.22 3.18 -15.35
C ASN A 276 -8.56 3.82 -15.72
N THR A 277 -8.58 4.54 -16.84
CA THR A 277 -9.81 5.10 -17.41
C THR A 277 -10.58 4.06 -18.22
N LYS A 278 -10.03 2.85 -18.36
CA LYS A 278 -10.43 1.80 -19.32
C LYS A 278 -10.33 2.24 -20.79
N VAL A 279 -9.83 3.44 -21.05
CA VAL A 279 -9.58 3.96 -22.39
C VAL A 279 -8.17 3.56 -22.82
N TRP A 280 -8.08 2.91 -23.97
CA TRP A 280 -6.82 2.44 -24.55
C TRP A 280 -6.31 3.47 -25.55
N GLN A 281 -5.14 4.04 -25.29
CA GLN A 281 -4.58 5.18 -26.01
C GLN A 281 -3.25 4.81 -26.67
N ILE A 282 -2.78 5.61 -27.63
CA ILE A 282 -1.47 5.41 -28.26
C ILE A 282 -0.40 5.71 -27.22
N PRO A 283 0.58 4.82 -26.97
CA PRO A 283 1.70 5.10 -26.09
C PRO A 283 2.54 6.27 -26.63
N VAL A 284 3.04 7.10 -25.72
CA VAL A 284 3.90 8.23 -26.04
C VAL A 284 5.31 7.89 -25.57
N TYR A 285 6.26 7.85 -26.51
CA TYR A 285 7.66 7.50 -26.25
C TYR A 285 8.62 8.68 -26.44
N THR A 286 8.19 9.72 -27.17
CA THR A 286 8.99 10.92 -27.42
C THR A 286 8.87 11.91 -26.26
N ALA A 287 9.92 12.69 -26.02
CA ALA A 287 9.81 13.87 -25.18
C ALA A 287 8.88 14.88 -25.87
N ASP A 288 8.04 15.56 -25.09
CA ASP A 288 7.36 16.74 -25.59
C ASP A 288 8.47 17.76 -25.89
N GLU A 289 8.47 18.34 -27.10
CA GLU A 289 9.41 19.40 -27.43
C GLU A 289 9.22 20.50 -26.36
N GLU A 290 10.26 20.76 -25.56
CA GLU A 290 10.22 21.87 -24.60
C GLU A 290 9.97 23.13 -25.44
N ALA A 291 8.76 23.69 -25.33
CA ALA A 291 8.48 25.04 -25.82
C ALA A 291 9.55 25.95 -25.20
N SER A 292 10.47 26.40 -26.04
CA SER A 292 11.66 27.18 -25.68
C SER A 292 11.28 28.53 -25.08
#